data_AF-A0A2D7U830-F1
#
_entry.id   AF-A0A2D7U830-F1
#
_cell.length_a   1.000
_cell.length_b   1.000
_cell.length_c   1.000
_cell.angle_alpha   90.00
_cell.angle_beta   90.00
_cell.angle_gamma   90.00
#
_symmetry.space_group_name_H-M   'P 1'
#
loop_
_entity.id
_entity.type
_entity.pdbx_description
1 polymer ?
#
loop_
_entity_poly.entity_id
_entity_poly.type
_entity_poly.pdbx_seq_one_letter_code
_entity_poly.pdbx_strand_id
1 'polypeptide(L)'
;MSELWRRLGFLAFALLVYRIGTHIPIPGINPEQVAALFQQSQGTILQYFNLFSGGALERMSIFALSVVPYISAAIVMQLFSNSLPYLQELKKDGQAGRNKITQYTRYGTVVFALIQSTALTVTLQSAGLIESSSIFGAIVAVLSIVTGTVFLMWLGEQISERGIGNGISLIIATSIITGVPRAFGQALEQTQQGDLNYLILIVLGLLTLIVVALVVFVENAQRKITVNYAQRHQVRGMVQAPSSFLPLKLNMSGVIPAIFASTFLLFPATLSSWFGNIEGLSGLQEFALYLNPGQPLYILIFVILIVSFCYIWLALTFSS
;
A
#
# COMPACT_ATOMS: atom_id res chain seq x y z
N MET A 1 -8.03 14.80 26.47
CA MET A 1 -9.20 14.19 25.76
C MET A 1 -9.62 15.01 24.53
N SER A 2 -9.81 16.33 24.62
CA SER A 2 -10.22 17.19 23.48
C SER A 2 -9.28 17.15 22.28
N GLU A 3 -7.96 17.10 22.50
CA GLU A 3 -6.99 17.05 21.39
C GLU A 3 -7.11 15.75 20.57
N LEU A 4 -7.28 14.60 21.23
CA LEU A 4 -7.38 13.31 20.56
C LEU A 4 -8.66 13.22 19.71
N TRP A 5 -9.79 13.71 20.23
CA TRP A 5 -11.03 13.83 19.46
C TRP A 5 -10.90 14.77 18.27
N ARG A 6 -10.14 15.87 18.39
CA ARG A 6 -9.85 16.77 17.25
C ARG A 6 -9.02 16.07 16.17
N ARG A 7 -7.99 15.31 16.57
CA ARG A 7 -7.16 14.53 15.65
C ARG A 7 -7.96 13.42 14.95
N LEU A 8 -8.83 12.73 15.69
CA LEU A 8 -9.75 11.74 15.12
C LEU A 8 -10.76 12.36 14.17
N GLY A 9 -11.36 13.51 14.53
CA GLY A 9 -12.28 14.23 13.66
C GLY A 9 -11.62 14.67 12.35
N PHE A 10 -10.39 15.18 12.42
CA PHE A 10 -9.60 15.50 11.23
C PHE A 10 -9.33 14.28 10.36
N LEU A 11 -8.94 13.15 10.97
CA LEU A 11 -8.70 11.90 10.27
C LEU A 11 -9.98 11.39 9.58
N ALA A 12 -11.11 11.38 10.28
CA ALA A 12 -12.39 10.95 9.71
C ALA A 12 -12.82 11.85 8.54
N PHE A 13 -12.64 13.17 8.68
CA PHE A 13 -12.91 14.12 7.61
C PHE A 13 -11.99 13.89 6.39
N ALA A 14 -10.69 13.70 6.61
CA ALA A 14 -9.74 13.44 5.54
C ALA A 14 -10.05 12.13 4.79
N LEU A 15 -10.42 11.07 5.51
CA LEU A 15 -10.84 9.79 4.90
C LEU A 15 -12.16 9.93 4.12
N LEU A 16 -13.08 10.77 4.59
CA LEU A 16 -14.31 11.09 3.87
C LEU A 16 -14.01 11.82 2.55
N VAL A 17 -13.13 12.82 2.57
CA VAL A 17 -12.66 13.52 1.35
C VAL A 17 -11.97 12.56 0.39
N TYR A 18 -11.10 11.69 0.90
CA TYR A 18 -10.50 10.60 0.11
C TYR A 18 -11.59 9.76 -0.56
N ARG A 19 -12.61 9.33 0.19
CA ARG A 19 -13.67 8.48 -0.35
C ARG A 19 -14.49 9.20 -1.42
N ILE A 20 -14.86 10.46 -1.21
CA ILE A 20 -15.56 11.25 -2.23
C ILE A 20 -14.73 11.31 -3.51
N GLY A 21 -13.43 11.57 -3.42
CA GLY A 21 -12.58 11.65 -4.60
C GLY A 21 -12.43 10.32 -5.37
N THR A 22 -12.56 9.17 -4.71
CA THR A 22 -12.62 7.85 -5.42
C THR A 22 -13.89 7.66 -6.26
N HIS A 23 -14.87 8.56 -6.15
CA HIS A 23 -16.10 8.55 -6.95
C HIS A 23 -16.11 9.62 -8.05
N ILE A 24 -15.10 10.49 -8.12
CA ILE A 24 -15.02 11.51 -9.17
C ILE A 24 -14.34 10.88 -10.40
N PRO A 25 -15.04 10.65 -11.51
CA PRO A 25 -14.46 10.02 -12.70
C PRO A 25 -13.49 10.96 -13.41
N ILE A 26 -12.52 10.37 -14.11
CA ILE A 26 -11.60 11.10 -14.98
C ILE A 26 -12.37 11.57 -16.22
N PRO A 27 -12.22 12.84 -16.65
CA PRO A 27 -12.84 13.32 -17.87
C PRO A 27 -12.38 12.53 -19.10
N GLY A 28 -13.34 12.12 -19.95
CA GLY A 28 -13.04 11.45 -21.24
C GLY A 28 -12.95 9.92 -21.19
N ILE A 29 -13.25 9.29 -20.04
CA ILE A 29 -13.30 7.83 -19.89
C ILE A 29 -14.72 7.40 -19.55
N ASN A 30 -15.24 6.38 -20.24
CA ASN A 30 -16.54 5.80 -19.90
C ASN A 30 -16.36 4.76 -18.77
N PRO A 31 -16.85 5.03 -17.54
CA PRO A 31 -16.66 4.14 -16.39
C PRO A 31 -17.39 2.80 -16.54
N GLU A 32 -18.49 2.73 -17.32
CA GLU A 32 -19.26 1.50 -17.49
C GLU A 32 -18.50 0.47 -18.34
N GLN A 33 -17.84 0.93 -19.41
CA GLN A 33 -17.03 0.07 -20.28
C GLN A 33 -15.80 -0.46 -19.54
N VAL A 34 -15.20 0.37 -18.69
CA VAL A 34 -14.05 -0.05 -17.87
C VAL A 34 -14.48 -1.06 -16.81
N ALA A 35 -15.61 -0.85 -16.14
CA ALA A 35 -16.15 -1.81 -15.19
C ALA A 35 -16.42 -3.18 -15.85
N ALA A 36 -16.91 -3.20 -17.10
CA ALA A 36 -17.12 -4.44 -17.86
C ALA A 36 -15.80 -5.18 -18.17
N LEU A 37 -14.72 -4.47 -18.52
CA LEU A 37 -13.40 -5.09 -18.68
C LEU A 37 -12.82 -5.62 -17.37
N PHE A 38 -13.08 -4.93 -16.25
CA PHE A 38 -12.69 -5.41 -14.92
C PHE A 38 -13.42 -6.69 -14.54
N GLN A 39 -14.70 -6.83 -14.90
CA GLN A 39 -15.45 -8.07 -14.69
C GLN A 39 -14.89 -9.23 -15.52
N GLN A 40 -14.37 -8.99 -16.72
CA GLN A 40 -13.72 -10.01 -17.55
C GLN A 40 -12.30 -10.36 -17.07
N SER A 41 -11.63 -9.44 -16.38
CA SER A 41 -10.23 -9.60 -15.92
C SER A 41 -10.12 -10.06 -14.45
N GLN A 42 -11.16 -10.69 -13.90
CA GLN A 42 -11.16 -11.19 -12.52
C GLN A 42 -10.04 -12.21 -12.29
N GLY A 43 -9.32 -12.08 -11.17
CA GLY A 43 -8.16 -12.91 -10.81
C GLY A 43 -6.81 -12.40 -11.31
N THR A 44 -6.77 -11.33 -12.11
CA THR A 44 -5.52 -10.77 -12.64
C THR A 44 -4.88 -9.79 -11.65
N ILE A 45 -3.59 -9.47 -11.85
CA ILE A 45 -2.86 -8.43 -11.10
C ILE A 45 -3.62 -7.08 -10.98
N LEU A 46 -4.47 -6.74 -11.97
CA LEU A 46 -5.33 -5.56 -11.97
C LEU A 46 -6.30 -5.52 -10.79
N GLN A 47 -6.78 -6.67 -10.30
CA GLN A 47 -7.66 -6.75 -9.14
C GLN A 47 -6.92 -6.41 -7.84
N TYR A 48 -5.64 -6.77 -7.72
CA TYR A 48 -4.81 -6.37 -6.60
C TYR A 48 -4.57 -4.86 -6.59
N PHE A 49 -4.33 -4.26 -7.76
CA PHE A 49 -4.30 -2.81 -7.91
C PHE A 49 -5.61 -2.14 -7.48
N ASN A 50 -6.76 -2.73 -7.85
CA ASN A 50 -8.06 -2.21 -7.46
C ASN A 50 -8.30 -2.27 -5.94
N LEU A 51 -7.77 -3.30 -5.27
CA LEU A 51 -7.85 -3.45 -3.82
C LEU A 51 -7.06 -2.34 -3.09
N PHE A 52 -5.85 -2.03 -3.54
CA PHE A 52 -5.06 -0.92 -2.98
C PHE A 52 -5.60 0.47 -3.33
N SER A 53 -6.39 0.59 -4.39
CA SER A 53 -7.04 1.84 -4.78
C SER A 53 -8.46 2.00 -4.21
N GLY A 54 -9.00 0.99 -3.52
CA GLY A 54 -10.32 1.04 -2.88
C GLY A 54 -11.48 1.07 -3.89
N GLY A 55 -11.28 0.47 -5.07
CA GLY A 55 -12.24 0.51 -6.18
C GLY A 55 -12.09 1.73 -7.10
N ALA A 56 -11.06 2.56 -6.90
CA ALA A 56 -10.84 3.78 -7.67
C ALA A 56 -10.41 3.49 -9.11
N LEU A 57 -9.71 2.37 -9.34
CA LEU A 57 -9.27 1.95 -10.68
C LEU A 57 -10.44 1.38 -11.49
N GLU A 58 -11.25 0.50 -10.90
CA GLU A 58 -12.47 -0.04 -11.53
C GLU A 58 -13.45 1.06 -11.99
N ARG A 59 -13.49 2.16 -11.24
CA ARG A 59 -14.37 3.32 -11.51
C ARG A 59 -13.71 4.44 -12.31
N MET A 60 -12.43 4.29 -12.63
CA MET A 60 -11.62 5.33 -13.29
C MET A 60 -11.74 6.69 -12.66
N SER A 61 -11.56 6.72 -11.35
CA SER A 61 -11.54 7.97 -10.61
C SER A 61 -10.21 8.72 -10.76
N ILE A 62 -10.21 10.00 -10.38
CA ILE A 62 -9.00 10.83 -10.30
C ILE A 62 -7.90 10.17 -9.41
N PHE A 63 -8.30 9.26 -8.52
CA PHE A 63 -7.41 8.49 -7.65
C PHE A 63 -7.08 7.08 -8.15
N ALA A 64 -7.16 6.82 -9.47
CA ALA A 64 -6.92 5.50 -10.07
C ALA A 64 -5.59 4.84 -9.61
N LEU A 65 -4.51 5.62 -9.49
CA LEU A 65 -3.20 5.14 -9.00
C LEU A 65 -3.06 5.14 -7.48
N SER A 66 -4.01 5.74 -6.74
CA SER A 66 -3.98 5.86 -5.28
C SER A 66 -2.64 6.40 -4.76
N VAL A 67 -2.13 5.85 -3.67
CA VAL A 67 -0.83 6.22 -3.06
C VAL A 67 0.33 5.41 -3.64
N VAL A 68 0.11 4.58 -4.67
CA VAL A 68 1.12 3.67 -5.22
C VAL A 68 2.38 4.40 -5.73
N PRO A 69 2.28 5.50 -6.51
CA PRO A 69 3.46 6.24 -6.96
C PRO A 69 4.34 6.74 -5.83
N TYR A 70 3.73 7.10 -4.70
CA TYR A 70 4.45 7.54 -3.50
C TYR A 70 5.17 6.36 -2.83
N ILE A 71 4.51 5.20 -2.73
CA ILE A 71 5.13 4.00 -2.16
C ILE A 71 6.33 3.59 -3.00
N SER A 72 6.21 3.60 -4.33
CA SER A 72 7.33 3.32 -5.24
C SER A 72 8.49 4.30 -5.02
N ALA A 73 8.22 5.61 -4.93
CA ALA A 73 9.23 6.61 -4.65
C ALA A 73 9.91 6.39 -3.29
N ALA A 74 9.14 6.06 -2.26
CA ALA A 74 9.64 5.81 -0.91
C ALA A 74 10.55 4.56 -0.86
N ILE A 75 10.19 3.49 -1.57
CA ILE A 75 11.03 2.29 -1.68
C ILE A 75 12.35 2.63 -2.36
N VAL A 76 12.31 3.35 -3.48
CA VAL A 76 13.52 3.76 -4.21
C VAL A 76 14.42 4.62 -3.33
N MET A 77 13.85 5.61 -2.63
CA MET A 77 14.61 6.45 -1.71
C MET A 77 15.17 5.66 -0.52
N GLN A 78 14.44 4.66 -0.02
CA GLN A 78 14.92 3.80 1.06
C GLN A 78 16.10 2.93 0.62
N LEU A 79 16.04 2.38 -0.60
CA LEU A 79 17.15 1.61 -1.19
C LEU A 79 18.37 2.50 -1.43
N PHE A 80 18.18 3.67 -2.05
CA PHE A 80 19.25 4.63 -2.28
C PHE A 80 19.85 5.17 -0.99
N SER A 81 19.05 5.36 0.06
CA SER A 81 19.56 5.80 1.36
C SER A 81 20.53 4.80 2.01
N ASN A 82 20.51 3.54 1.58
CA ASN A 82 21.43 2.52 2.06
C ASN A 82 22.61 2.30 1.11
N SER A 83 22.46 2.57 -0.18
CA SER A 83 23.55 2.38 -1.17
C SER A 83 24.42 3.62 -1.36
N LEU A 84 23.87 4.83 -1.17
CA LEU A 84 24.58 6.09 -1.38
C LEU A 84 25.07 6.70 -0.06
N PRO A 85 26.39 6.94 0.11
CA PRO A 85 26.95 7.47 1.36
C PRO A 85 26.39 8.85 1.72
N TYR A 86 26.13 9.71 0.72
CA TYR A 86 25.52 11.03 0.92
C TYR A 86 24.14 10.95 1.61
N LEU A 87 23.30 10.00 1.18
CA LEU A 87 21.97 9.84 1.77
C LEU A 87 22.04 9.15 3.14
N GLN A 88 23.03 8.31 3.39
CA GLN A 88 23.30 7.76 4.72
C GLN A 88 23.69 8.87 5.71
N GLU A 89 24.53 9.82 5.31
CA GLU A 89 24.89 10.99 6.11
C GLU A 89 23.67 11.85 6.40
N LEU A 90 22.85 12.13 5.38
CA LEU A 90 21.58 12.83 5.56
C LEU A 90 20.66 12.11 6.56
N LYS A 91 20.63 10.78 6.57
CA LYS A 91 19.84 10.03 7.56
C LYS A 91 20.37 10.19 8.99
N LYS A 92 21.67 10.45 9.16
CA LYS A 92 22.34 10.70 10.45
C LYS A 92 22.15 12.14 10.96
N ASP A 93 21.87 13.10 10.08
CA ASP A 93 21.60 14.52 10.41
C ASP A 93 20.27 14.77 11.16
N GLY A 94 19.63 13.72 11.69
CA GLY A 94 18.42 13.83 12.50
C GLY A 94 17.20 14.30 11.70
N GLN A 95 16.45 15.27 12.25
CA GLN A 95 15.16 15.69 11.68
C GLN A 95 15.33 16.46 10.36
N ALA A 96 16.37 17.29 10.24
CA ALA A 96 16.60 18.08 9.04
C ALA A 96 16.89 17.21 7.82
N GLY A 97 17.69 16.15 8.01
CA GLY A 97 18.00 15.22 6.93
C GLY A 97 16.84 14.29 6.57
N ARG A 98 16.03 13.84 7.55
CA ARG A 98 14.76 13.13 7.27
C ARG A 98 13.79 13.96 6.44
N ASN A 99 13.69 15.27 6.71
CA ASN A 99 12.86 16.17 5.92
C ASN A 99 13.38 16.29 4.46
N LYS A 100 14.69 16.34 4.24
CA LYS A 100 15.28 16.32 2.89
C LYS A 100 15.00 15.03 2.12
N ILE A 101 15.14 13.86 2.77
CA ILE A 101 14.80 12.58 2.15
C ILE A 101 13.31 12.53 1.77
N THR A 102 12.45 13.07 2.64
CA THR A 102 11.02 13.20 2.34
C THR A 102 10.78 14.11 1.14
N GLN A 103 11.50 15.22 1.02
CA GLN A 103 11.41 16.11 -0.14
C GLN A 103 11.81 15.41 -1.45
N TYR A 104 12.89 14.62 -1.45
CA TYR A 104 13.25 13.80 -2.60
C TYR A 104 12.20 12.74 -2.94
N THR A 105 11.60 12.14 -1.91
CA THR A 105 10.49 11.18 -2.08
C THR A 105 9.29 11.86 -2.75
N ARG A 106 8.96 13.11 -2.39
CA ARG A 106 7.88 13.88 -3.03
C ARG A 106 8.17 14.14 -4.50
N TYR A 107 9.39 14.53 -4.85
CA TYR A 107 9.77 14.73 -6.26
C TYR A 107 9.73 13.41 -7.04
N GLY A 108 10.24 12.34 -6.47
CA GLY A 108 10.13 10.99 -7.05
C GLY A 108 8.68 10.59 -7.28
N THR A 109 7.79 10.90 -6.33
CA THR A 109 6.35 10.59 -6.43
C THR A 109 5.72 11.25 -7.65
N VAL A 110 6.02 12.52 -7.92
CA VAL A 110 5.48 13.24 -9.08
C VAL A 110 5.99 12.61 -10.39
N VAL A 111 7.27 12.26 -10.45
CA VAL A 111 7.86 11.60 -11.63
C VAL A 111 7.24 10.23 -11.86
N PHE A 112 7.10 9.40 -10.81
CA PHE A 112 6.43 8.11 -10.90
C PHE A 112 4.96 8.27 -11.29
N ALA A 113 4.25 9.25 -10.73
CA ALA A 113 2.86 9.51 -11.05
C ALA A 113 2.71 9.85 -12.54
N LEU A 114 3.56 10.73 -13.08
CA LEU A 114 3.56 11.10 -14.50
C LEU A 114 3.80 9.90 -15.43
N ILE A 115 4.80 9.07 -15.11
CA ILE A 115 5.13 7.89 -15.91
C ILE A 115 3.98 6.88 -15.86
N GLN A 116 3.49 6.55 -14.66
CA GLN A 116 2.42 5.56 -14.47
C GLN A 116 1.08 6.04 -15.04
N SER A 117 0.74 7.34 -14.92
CA SER A 117 -0.50 7.88 -15.48
C SER A 117 -0.47 7.92 -16.99
N THR A 118 0.68 8.24 -17.59
CA THR A 118 0.86 8.22 -19.04
C THR A 118 0.72 6.80 -19.58
N ALA A 119 1.41 5.86 -18.95
CA ALA A 119 1.33 4.45 -19.31
C ALA A 119 -0.11 3.92 -19.20
N LEU A 120 -0.79 4.18 -18.09
CA LEU A 120 -2.19 3.80 -17.89
C LEU A 120 -3.09 4.40 -18.97
N THR A 121 -2.96 5.70 -19.26
CA THR A 121 -3.78 6.39 -20.27
C THR A 121 -3.58 5.81 -21.67
N VAL A 122 -2.35 5.51 -22.06
CA VAL A 122 -2.02 4.88 -23.35
C VAL A 122 -2.61 3.47 -23.45
N THR A 123 -2.49 2.66 -22.40
CA THR A 123 -3.09 1.32 -22.36
C THR A 123 -4.61 1.38 -22.53
N LEU A 124 -5.27 2.31 -21.86
CA LEU A 124 -6.72 2.49 -21.97
C LEU A 124 -7.17 2.99 -23.33
N GLN A 125 -6.37 3.86 -23.95
CA GLN A 125 -6.60 4.31 -25.32
C GLN A 125 -6.48 3.14 -26.29
N SER A 126 -5.48 2.27 -26.13
CA SER A 126 -5.31 1.07 -26.96
C SER A 126 -6.45 0.05 -26.78
N ALA A 127 -7.10 0.06 -25.63
CA ALA A 127 -8.28 -0.77 -25.34
C ALA A 127 -9.61 -0.16 -25.85
N GLY A 128 -9.57 1.02 -26.48
CA GLY A 128 -10.77 1.68 -27.04
C GLY A 128 -11.70 2.32 -26.01
N LEU A 129 -11.26 2.50 -24.76
CA LEU A 129 -12.08 2.98 -23.64
C LEU A 129 -12.13 4.51 -23.50
N ILE A 130 -11.37 5.23 -24.32
CA ILE A 130 -11.31 6.68 -24.35
C ILE A 130 -12.03 7.14 -25.63
N GLU A 131 -13.17 7.82 -25.47
CA GLU A 131 -14.09 8.20 -26.58
C GLU A 131 -13.49 9.17 -27.61
N SER A 132 -12.27 9.66 -27.40
CA SER A 132 -11.58 10.44 -28.42
C SER A 132 -10.10 10.09 -28.49
N SER A 133 -9.63 9.70 -29.68
CA SER A 133 -8.20 9.68 -30.06
C SER A 133 -7.55 11.08 -30.03
N SER A 134 -8.11 12.02 -29.28
CA SER A 134 -7.57 13.36 -29.11
C SER A 134 -6.46 13.31 -28.06
N ILE A 135 -5.25 13.68 -28.48
CA ILE A 135 -4.09 13.90 -27.61
C ILE A 135 -4.46 14.80 -26.41
N PHE A 136 -5.41 15.72 -26.60
CA PHE A 136 -5.93 16.58 -25.55
C PHE A 136 -6.64 15.79 -24.43
N GLY A 137 -7.47 14.80 -24.78
CA GLY A 137 -8.14 13.95 -23.79
C GLY A 137 -7.16 13.13 -22.96
N ALA A 138 -6.11 12.60 -23.60
CA ALA A 138 -5.05 11.88 -22.92
C ALA A 138 -4.26 12.78 -21.95
N ILE A 139 -3.92 14.01 -22.36
CA ILE A 139 -3.24 14.99 -21.49
C ILE A 139 -4.10 15.34 -20.28
N VAL A 140 -5.41 15.59 -20.48
CA VAL A 140 -6.34 15.90 -19.39
C VAL A 140 -6.47 14.73 -18.42
N ALA A 141 -6.53 13.50 -18.92
CA ALA A 141 -6.57 12.29 -18.10
C ALA A 141 -5.29 12.14 -17.26
N VAL A 142 -4.12 12.28 -17.89
CA VAL A 142 -2.81 12.23 -17.22
C VAL A 142 -2.72 13.28 -16.13
N LEU A 143 -3.03 14.55 -16.43
CA LEU A 143 -2.98 15.63 -15.45
C LEU A 143 -3.96 15.38 -14.30
N SER A 144 -5.17 14.90 -14.59
CA SER A 144 -6.16 14.58 -13.55
C SER A 144 -5.63 13.51 -12.58
N ILE A 145 -5.08 12.41 -13.09
CA ILE A 145 -4.53 11.32 -12.28
C ILE A 145 -3.32 11.80 -11.45
N VAL A 146 -2.43 12.61 -12.05
CA VAL A 146 -1.26 13.16 -11.36
C VAL A 146 -1.68 14.12 -10.26
N THR A 147 -2.59 15.04 -10.54
CA THR A 147 -3.14 15.95 -9.53
C THR A 147 -3.82 15.19 -8.40
N GLY A 148 -4.57 14.13 -8.71
CA GLY A 148 -5.17 13.25 -7.72
C GLY A 148 -4.15 12.59 -6.81
N THR A 149 -3.10 12.01 -7.40
CA THR A 149 -2.02 11.35 -6.66
C THR A 149 -1.27 12.32 -5.75
N VAL A 150 -0.93 13.52 -6.26
CA VAL A 150 -0.25 14.56 -5.48
C VAL A 150 -1.14 15.05 -4.34
N PHE A 151 -2.45 15.20 -4.58
CA PHE A 151 -3.41 15.53 -3.54
C PHE A 151 -3.47 14.45 -2.46
N LEU A 152 -3.46 13.16 -2.82
CA LEU A 152 -3.44 12.07 -1.85
C LEU A 152 -2.15 12.01 -1.04
N MET A 153 -1.00 12.27 -1.67
CA MET A 153 0.27 12.39 -0.96
C MET A 153 0.19 13.51 0.08
N TRP A 154 -0.26 14.70 -0.32
CA TRP A 154 -0.44 15.83 0.59
C TRP A 154 -1.43 15.49 1.73
N LEU A 155 -2.55 14.85 1.40
CA LEU A 155 -3.55 14.45 2.39
C LEU A 155 -2.96 13.46 3.40
N GLY A 156 -2.19 12.47 2.94
CA GLY A 156 -1.50 11.50 3.79
C GLY A 156 -0.49 12.15 4.74
N GLU A 157 0.24 13.17 4.28
CA GLU A 157 1.14 13.93 5.12
C GLU A 157 0.38 14.77 6.16
N GLN A 158 -0.71 15.42 5.77
CA GLN A 158 -1.55 16.16 6.71
C GLN A 158 -2.18 15.25 7.78
N ILE A 159 -2.59 14.03 7.42
CA ILE A 159 -3.05 13.03 8.40
C ILE A 159 -1.89 12.63 9.34
N SER A 160 -0.66 12.55 8.85
CA SER A 160 0.49 12.19 9.68
C SER A 160 0.86 13.31 10.67
N GLU A 161 0.75 14.58 10.27
CA GLU A 161 1.05 15.73 11.13
C GLU A 161 -0.07 16.03 12.14
N ARG A 162 -1.32 16.07 11.67
CA ARG A 162 -2.48 16.54 12.44
C ARG A 162 -3.38 15.43 12.94
N GLY A 163 -3.25 14.22 12.39
CA GLY A 163 -4.02 13.05 12.78
C GLY A 163 -3.27 12.18 13.79
N ILE A 164 -3.46 10.87 13.63
CA ILE A 164 -2.90 9.83 14.50
C ILE A 164 -2.24 8.79 13.58
N GLY A 165 -1.02 8.38 13.91
CA GLY A 165 -0.30 7.34 13.17
C GLY A 165 0.26 7.84 11.82
N ASN A 166 0.51 6.90 10.90
CA ASN A 166 1.00 7.19 9.56
C ASN A 166 -0.17 7.33 8.59
N GLY A 167 -0.35 8.53 8.04
CA GLY A 167 -1.49 8.85 7.17
C GLY A 167 -1.52 8.06 5.87
N ILE A 168 -0.36 7.77 5.26
CA ILE A 168 -0.29 6.94 4.04
C ILE A 168 -0.77 5.51 4.34
N SER A 169 -0.31 4.93 5.45
CA SER A 169 -0.74 3.59 5.88
C SER A 169 -2.25 3.55 6.17
N LEU A 170 -2.81 4.62 6.75
CA LEU A 170 -4.24 4.72 7.02
C LEU A 170 -5.09 4.87 5.76
N ILE A 171 -4.61 5.62 4.76
CA ILE A 171 -5.28 5.70 3.46
C ILE A 171 -5.37 4.30 2.85
N ILE A 172 -4.23 3.58 2.77
CA ILE A 172 -4.18 2.22 2.22
C ILE A 172 -5.09 1.26 3.00
N ALA A 173 -5.02 1.28 4.33
CA ALA A 173 -5.87 0.44 5.18
C ALA A 173 -7.36 0.72 4.91
N THR A 174 -7.74 1.99 4.79
CA THR A 174 -9.12 2.39 4.48
C THR A 174 -9.52 1.90 3.08
N SER A 175 -8.65 2.03 2.08
CA SER A 175 -8.88 1.52 0.71
C SER A 175 -9.21 0.04 0.72
N ILE A 176 -8.38 -0.78 1.38
CA ILE A 176 -8.57 -2.23 1.46
C ILE A 176 -9.86 -2.59 2.21
N ILE A 177 -10.09 -1.95 3.36
CA ILE A 177 -11.29 -2.19 4.19
C ILE A 177 -12.57 -1.88 3.40
N THR A 178 -12.56 -0.86 2.53
CA THR A 178 -13.75 -0.53 1.72
C THR A 178 -14.11 -1.59 0.68
N GLY A 179 -13.17 -2.48 0.31
CA GLY A 179 -13.43 -3.61 -0.58
C GLY A 179 -14.09 -4.81 0.11
N VAL A 180 -13.89 -4.97 1.43
CA VAL A 180 -14.38 -6.12 2.19
C VAL A 180 -15.90 -6.27 2.15
N PRO A 181 -16.72 -5.21 2.33
CA PRO A 181 -18.17 -5.35 2.26
C PRO A 181 -18.68 -5.82 0.90
N ARG A 182 -18.04 -5.37 -0.20
CA ARG A 182 -18.41 -5.82 -1.55
C ARG A 182 -18.08 -7.29 -1.77
N ALA A 183 -16.90 -7.73 -1.33
CA ALA A 183 -16.51 -9.13 -1.42
C ALA A 183 -17.48 -10.04 -0.64
N PHE A 184 -17.93 -9.59 0.54
CA PHE A 184 -18.94 -10.31 1.32
C PHE A 184 -20.30 -10.35 0.62
N GLY A 185 -20.75 -9.23 0.04
CA GLY A 185 -21.98 -9.19 -0.76
C GLY A 185 -21.93 -10.13 -1.97
N GLN A 186 -20.83 -10.13 -2.72
CA GLN A 186 -20.62 -11.02 -3.86
C GLN A 186 -20.62 -12.50 -3.44
N ALA A 187 -19.96 -12.84 -2.33
CA ALA A 187 -19.96 -14.20 -1.80
C ALA A 187 -21.38 -14.67 -1.41
N LEU A 188 -22.19 -13.78 -0.85
CA LEU A 188 -23.59 -14.08 -0.52
C LEU A 188 -24.46 -14.25 -1.77
N GLU A 189 -24.31 -13.39 -2.77
CA GLU A 189 -25.03 -13.49 -4.05
C GLU A 189 -24.71 -14.80 -4.78
N GLN A 190 -23.42 -15.17 -4.85
CA GLN A 190 -22.98 -16.44 -5.44
C GLN A 190 -23.54 -17.67 -4.69
N THR A 191 -23.72 -17.55 -3.37
CA THR A 191 -24.34 -18.61 -2.57
C THR A 191 -25.85 -18.70 -2.83
N GLN A 192 -26.54 -17.57 -3.03
CA GLN A 192 -27.97 -17.54 -3.39
C GLN A 192 -28.22 -18.05 -4.82
N GLN A 193 -27.29 -17.83 -5.74
CA GLN A 193 -27.36 -18.31 -7.13
C GLN A 193 -27.03 -19.81 -7.26
N GLY A 194 -26.55 -20.45 -6.19
CA GLY A 194 -26.25 -21.88 -6.15
C GLY A 194 -24.84 -22.25 -6.64
N ASP A 195 -24.03 -21.26 -7.06
CA ASP A 195 -22.65 -21.46 -7.50
C ASP A 195 -21.71 -21.80 -6.33
N LEU A 196 -22.04 -21.33 -5.12
CA LEU A 196 -21.33 -21.65 -3.89
C LEU A 196 -22.21 -22.39 -2.88
N ASN A 197 -21.69 -23.49 -2.34
CA ASN A 197 -22.35 -24.21 -1.26
C ASN A 197 -22.24 -23.40 0.05
N TYR A 198 -23.34 -23.27 0.80
CA TYR A 198 -23.39 -22.63 2.12
C TYR A 198 -22.30 -23.16 3.07
N LEU A 199 -21.94 -24.45 2.95
CA LEU A 199 -20.88 -25.06 3.74
C LEU A 199 -19.50 -24.44 3.47
N ILE A 200 -19.19 -24.12 2.20
CA ILE A 200 -17.91 -23.49 1.82
C ILE A 200 -17.82 -22.07 2.39
N LEU A 201 -18.92 -21.31 2.36
CA LEU A 201 -18.96 -19.95 2.90
C LEU A 201 -18.69 -19.93 4.42
N ILE A 202 -19.30 -20.86 5.16
CA ILE A 202 -19.07 -20.99 6.61
C ILE A 202 -17.62 -21.37 6.91
N VAL A 203 -17.06 -22.34 6.16
CA VAL A 203 -15.65 -22.75 6.31
C VAL A 203 -14.70 -21.58 6.01
N LEU A 204 -14.95 -20.82 4.94
CA LEU A 204 -14.14 -19.65 4.58
C LEU A 204 -14.19 -18.57 5.65
N GLY A 205 -15.37 -18.29 6.21
CA GLY A 205 -15.54 -17.34 7.30
C GLY A 205 -14.79 -17.76 8.57
N LEU A 206 -14.88 -19.05 8.93
CA LEU A 206 -14.20 -19.61 10.08
C LEU A 206 -12.67 -19.59 9.90
N LEU A 207 -12.18 -19.94 8.71
CA LEU A 207 -10.76 -19.85 8.35
C LEU A 207 -10.26 -18.41 8.47
N THR A 208 -11.01 -17.44 7.97
CA THR A 208 -10.66 -16.01 8.07
C THR A 208 -10.52 -15.58 9.54
N LEU A 209 -11.44 -16.02 10.41
CA LEU A 209 -11.39 -15.71 11.84
C LEU A 209 -10.16 -16.35 12.52
N ILE A 210 -9.85 -17.61 12.20
CA ILE A 210 -8.65 -18.31 12.69
C ILE A 210 -7.39 -17.55 12.28
N VAL A 211 -7.28 -17.12 11.02
CA VAL A 211 -6.12 -16.38 10.53
C VAL A 211 -5.97 -15.05 11.28
N VAL A 212 -7.07 -14.30 11.47
CA VAL A 212 -7.04 -13.05 12.24
C VAL A 212 -6.61 -13.31 13.70
N ALA A 213 -7.15 -14.35 14.34
CA ALA A 213 -6.79 -14.71 15.71
C ALA A 213 -5.30 -15.09 15.82
N LEU A 214 -4.77 -15.84 14.85
CA LEU A 214 -3.35 -16.20 14.79
C LEU A 214 -2.47 -14.97 14.61
N VAL A 215 -2.83 -14.05 13.72
CA VAL A 215 -2.10 -12.78 13.52
C VAL A 215 -2.08 -11.96 14.81
N VAL A 216 -3.23 -11.81 15.49
CA VAL A 216 -3.31 -11.08 16.77
C VAL A 216 -2.50 -11.78 17.87
N PHE A 217 -2.50 -13.11 17.90
CA PHE A 217 -1.69 -13.88 18.84
C PHE A 217 -0.19 -13.65 18.64
N VAL A 218 0.29 -13.72 17.38
CA VAL A 218 1.70 -13.49 17.03
C VAL A 218 2.11 -12.03 17.25
N GLU A 219 1.23 -11.07 16.96
CA GLU A 219 1.52 -9.64 17.14
C GLU A 219 1.62 -9.24 18.62
N ASN A 220 0.83 -9.89 19.49
CA ASN A 220 0.90 -9.72 20.93
C ASN A 220 2.07 -10.49 21.59
N ALA A 221 2.73 -11.39 20.84
CA ALA A 221 3.85 -12.14 21.35
C ALA A 221 5.08 -11.22 21.51
N GLN A 222 5.56 -11.14 22.75
CA GLN A 222 6.72 -10.34 23.13
C GLN A 222 7.75 -11.20 23.86
N ARG A 223 9.00 -11.09 23.45
CA ARG A 223 10.15 -11.64 24.17
C ARG A 223 10.56 -10.64 25.25
N LYS A 224 10.44 -11.03 26.51
CA LYS A 224 10.86 -10.21 27.65
C LYS A 224 12.33 -10.49 27.95
N ILE A 225 13.19 -9.47 27.82
CA ILE A 225 14.59 -9.55 28.24
C ILE A 225 14.72 -8.75 29.54
N THR A 226 15.09 -9.40 30.64
CA THR A 226 15.26 -8.74 31.94
C THR A 226 16.49 -7.85 31.94
N VAL A 227 16.32 -6.59 32.34
CA VAL A 227 17.39 -5.61 32.49
C VAL A 227 17.45 -5.21 33.96
N ASN A 228 18.60 -5.44 34.57
CA ASN A 228 18.84 -5.03 35.96
C ASN A 228 19.49 -3.65 35.95
N TYR A 229 18.75 -2.63 36.37
CA TYR A 229 19.33 -1.30 36.60
C TYR A 229 20.06 -1.30 37.95
N ALA A 230 21.38 -1.13 37.92
CA ALA A 230 22.16 -0.96 39.14
C ALA A 230 21.93 0.45 39.70
N GLN A 231 21.03 0.60 40.68
CA GLN A 231 20.84 1.85 41.38
C GLN A 231 21.82 1.94 42.55
N ARG A 232 22.61 3.03 42.63
CA ARG A 232 23.59 3.21 43.71
C ARG A 232 22.83 3.54 45.00
N HIS A 233 22.87 2.62 45.95
CA HIS A 233 22.17 2.73 47.23
C HIS A 233 22.88 3.74 48.14
N GLN A 234 22.18 4.79 48.56
CA GLN A 234 22.55 5.58 49.74
C GLN A 234 21.59 5.21 50.88
N VAL A 235 22.11 4.38 51.78
CA VAL A 235 21.78 4.25 53.23
C VAL A 235 20.29 4.11 53.62
N ARG A 236 19.98 2.90 54.12
CA ARG A 236 18.90 2.54 55.07
C ARG A 236 17.46 2.40 54.52
N GLY A 237 17.26 1.42 53.66
CA GLY A 237 15.95 0.88 53.35
C GLY A 237 16.06 -0.25 52.33
N MET A 238 15.56 -1.43 52.66
CA MET A 238 15.50 -2.56 51.73
C MET A 238 14.43 -2.25 50.68
N VAL A 239 14.84 -1.78 49.51
CA VAL A 239 13.96 -1.60 48.36
C VAL A 239 14.44 -2.58 47.30
N GLN A 240 13.61 -3.58 46.99
CA GLN A 240 13.83 -4.47 45.86
C GLN A 240 14.06 -3.63 44.61
N ALA A 241 15.21 -3.75 43.98
CA ALA A 241 15.43 -3.16 42.66
C ALA A 241 14.35 -3.73 41.73
N PRO A 242 13.40 -2.93 41.21
CA PRO A 242 12.41 -3.45 40.31
C PRO A 242 13.15 -3.97 39.07
N SER A 243 13.11 -5.29 38.85
CA SER A 243 13.59 -5.87 37.60
C SER A 243 12.72 -5.34 36.49
N SER A 244 13.29 -4.45 35.67
CA SER A 244 12.63 -3.99 34.46
C SER A 244 12.88 -5.03 33.37
N PHE A 245 11.95 -5.17 32.43
CA PHE A 245 12.19 -5.97 31.24
C PHE A 245 12.00 -5.09 30.02
N LEU A 246 12.88 -5.26 29.03
CA LEU A 246 12.69 -4.69 27.72
C LEU A 246 11.80 -5.65 26.91
N PRO A 247 10.57 -5.27 26.54
CA PRO A 247 9.72 -6.08 25.68
C PRO A 247 10.17 -5.94 24.23
N LEU A 248 10.60 -7.04 23.62
CA LEU A 248 10.87 -7.12 22.19
C LEU A 248 9.71 -7.85 21.50
N LYS A 249 8.89 -7.12 20.75
CA LYS A 249 7.86 -7.74 19.88
C LYS A 249 8.52 -8.52 18.75
N LEU A 250 7.87 -9.62 18.32
CA LEU A 250 8.35 -10.43 17.19
C LEU A 250 8.35 -9.64 15.87
N ASN A 251 7.29 -8.87 15.62
CA ASN A 251 7.21 -7.96 14.48
C ASN A 251 7.16 -6.52 14.99
N MET A 252 8.23 -5.75 14.75
CA MET A 252 8.26 -4.30 15.02
C MET A 252 7.96 -3.46 13.78
N SER A 253 7.92 -4.10 12.61
CA SER A 253 7.81 -3.44 11.31
C SER A 253 6.38 -3.12 10.90
N GLY A 254 5.41 -3.72 11.59
CA GLY A 254 4.00 -3.55 11.31
C GLY A 254 3.67 -3.98 9.87
N VAL A 255 2.92 -3.14 9.16
CA VAL A 255 2.34 -3.45 7.84
C VAL A 255 3.23 -2.99 6.67
N ILE A 256 4.26 -2.17 6.93
CA ILE A 256 5.06 -1.52 5.87
C ILE A 256 5.79 -2.53 4.97
N PRO A 257 6.46 -3.60 5.49
CA PRO A 257 7.14 -4.58 4.62
C PRO A 257 6.20 -5.32 3.69
N ALA A 258 5.01 -5.67 4.15
CA ALA A 258 4.02 -6.37 3.32
C ALA A 258 3.56 -5.47 2.16
N ILE A 259 3.34 -4.18 2.43
CA ILE A 259 3.04 -3.17 1.40
C ILE A 259 4.20 -3.08 0.41
N PHE A 260 5.45 -2.99 0.90
CA PHE A 260 6.62 -2.90 0.02
C PHE A 260 6.81 -4.13 -0.85
N ALA A 261 6.63 -5.33 -0.30
CA ALA A 261 6.68 -6.57 -1.06
C ALA A 261 5.61 -6.59 -2.17
N SER A 262 4.38 -6.16 -1.84
CA SER A 262 3.29 -6.11 -2.82
C SER A 262 3.59 -5.10 -3.93
N THR A 263 4.02 -3.87 -3.61
CA THR A 263 4.36 -2.85 -4.61
C THR A 263 5.57 -3.25 -5.45
N PHE A 264 6.55 -3.93 -4.86
CA PHE A 264 7.72 -4.43 -5.59
C PHE A 264 7.34 -5.48 -6.65
N LEU A 265 6.45 -6.42 -6.32
CA LEU A 265 5.93 -7.38 -7.30
C LEU A 265 5.03 -6.72 -8.36
N LEU A 266 4.26 -5.72 -7.95
CA LEU A 266 3.39 -5.00 -8.86
C LEU A 266 4.18 -4.18 -9.89
N PHE A 267 5.41 -3.75 -9.59
CA PHE A 267 6.19 -2.89 -10.48
C PHE A 267 6.56 -3.56 -11.82
N PRO A 268 7.19 -4.75 -11.87
CA PRO A 268 7.42 -5.46 -13.15
C PRO A 268 6.12 -5.83 -13.87
N ALA A 269 5.07 -6.20 -13.13
CA ALA A 269 3.77 -6.54 -13.69
C ALA A 269 3.12 -5.31 -14.37
N THR A 270 3.27 -4.11 -13.80
CA THR A 270 2.81 -2.88 -14.47
C THR A 270 3.61 -2.58 -15.71
N LEU A 271 4.94 -2.64 -15.64
CA LEU A 271 5.81 -2.39 -16.80
C LEU A 271 5.49 -3.32 -17.96
N SER A 272 5.34 -4.62 -17.70
CA SER A 272 4.97 -5.59 -18.72
C SER A 272 3.55 -5.39 -19.25
N SER A 273 2.56 -5.08 -18.41
CA SER A 273 1.19 -4.81 -18.86
C SER A 273 1.09 -3.56 -19.75
N TRP A 274 1.99 -2.58 -19.55
CA TRP A 274 1.96 -1.30 -20.26
C TRP A 274 2.90 -1.25 -21.47
N PHE A 275 4.06 -1.89 -21.39
CA PHE A 275 5.09 -1.91 -22.44
C PHE A 275 5.17 -3.25 -23.21
N GLY A 276 4.40 -4.26 -22.83
CA GLY A 276 4.43 -5.60 -23.44
C GLY A 276 3.94 -5.66 -24.89
N ASN A 277 3.24 -4.64 -25.36
CA ASN A 277 2.79 -4.54 -26.76
C ASN A 277 3.81 -3.87 -27.70
N ILE A 278 5.00 -3.50 -27.22
CA ILE A 278 6.08 -2.97 -28.06
C ILE A 278 6.85 -4.15 -28.68
N GLU A 279 6.95 -4.19 -30.01
CA GLU A 279 7.72 -5.18 -30.75
C GLU A 279 9.18 -5.22 -30.24
N GLY A 280 9.54 -6.30 -29.53
CA GLY A 280 10.88 -6.50 -28.95
C GLY A 280 10.91 -6.84 -27.45
N LEU A 281 9.79 -6.71 -26.72
CA LEU A 281 9.71 -6.97 -25.26
C LEU A 281 8.88 -8.22 -24.90
N SER A 282 8.77 -9.20 -25.81
CA SER A 282 7.98 -10.44 -25.60
C SER A 282 8.39 -11.23 -24.34
N GLY A 283 9.67 -11.23 -23.99
CA GLY A 283 10.16 -11.88 -22.77
C GLY A 283 9.62 -11.25 -21.47
N LEU A 284 9.33 -9.94 -21.47
CA LEU A 284 8.72 -9.26 -20.32
C LEU A 284 7.27 -9.70 -20.10
N GLN A 285 6.56 -10.05 -21.17
CA GLN A 285 5.19 -10.54 -21.10
C GLN A 285 5.12 -11.96 -20.52
N GLU A 286 6.04 -12.84 -20.92
CA GLU A 286 6.16 -14.18 -20.34
C GLU A 286 6.52 -14.14 -18.85
N PHE A 287 7.50 -13.30 -18.47
CA PHE A 287 7.85 -13.09 -17.06
C PHE A 287 6.67 -12.55 -16.23
N ALA A 288 5.84 -11.69 -16.81
CA ALA A 288 4.66 -11.15 -16.14
C ALA A 288 3.55 -12.19 -15.94
N LEU A 289 3.38 -13.10 -16.88
CA LEU A 289 2.45 -14.22 -16.75
C LEU A 289 2.85 -15.13 -15.58
N TYR A 290 4.15 -15.40 -15.41
CA TYR A 290 4.66 -16.15 -14.26
C TYR A 290 4.49 -15.42 -12.91
N LEU A 291 4.41 -14.10 -12.95
CA LEU A 291 4.16 -13.22 -11.80
C LEU A 291 2.67 -12.92 -11.58
N ASN A 292 1.76 -13.59 -12.29
CA ASN A 292 0.34 -13.40 -12.08
C ASN A 292 -0.11 -14.11 -10.78
N PRO A 293 -0.91 -13.46 -9.92
CA PRO A 293 -1.53 -14.09 -8.77
C PRO A 293 -2.20 -15.43 -9.10
N GLY A 294 -1.93 -16.44 -8.26
CA GLY A 294 -2.44 -17.81 -8.45
C GLY A 294 -1.39 -18.79 -8.96
N GLN A 295 -0.25 -18.31 -9.49
CA GLN A 295 0.88 -19.18 -9.81
C GLN A 295 1.73 -19.48 -8.57
N PRO A 296 2.26 -20.71 -8.42
CA PRO A 296 3.10 -21.10 -7.28
C PRO A 296 4.39 -20.27 -7.21
N LEU A 297 4.93 -19.87 -8.36
CA LEU A 297 6.13 -19.03 -8.46
C LEU A 297 5.87 -17.63 -7.86
N TYR A 298 4.73 -17.02 -8.16
CA TYR A 298 4.32 -15.75 -7.56
C TYR A 298 4.28 -15.83 -6.04
N ILE A 299 3.65 -16.87 -5.48
CA ILE A 299 3.54 -17.06 -4.03
C ILE A 299 4.91 -17.22 -3.39
N LEU A 300 5.80 -18.02 -4.00
CA LEU A 300 7.14 -18.25 -3.49
C LEU A 300 7.96 -16.94 -3.45
N ILE A 301 7.99 -16.18 -4.54
CA ILE A 301 8.69 -14.90 -4.60
C ILE A 301 8.07 -13.90 -3.61
N PHE A 302 6.75 -13.87 -3.48
CA PHE A 302 6.06 -13.00 -2.54
C PHE A 302 6.43 -13.28 -1.09
N VAL A 303 6.46 -14.56 -0.69
CA VAL A 303 6.88 -14.97 0.66
C VAL A 303 8.34 -14.58 0.91
N ILE A 304 9.24 -14.83 -0.05
CA ILE A 304 10.65 -14.42 0.07
C ILE A 304 10.79 -12.90 0.24
N LEU A 305 10.07 -12.12 -0.56
CA LEU A 305 10.10 -10.66 -0.49
C LEU A 305 9.57 -10.15 0.86
N ILE A 306 8.47 -10.70 1.37
CA ILE A 306 7.94 -10.31 2.68
C ILE A 306 8.97 -10.59 3.78
N VAL A 307 9.54 -11.79 3.83
CA VAL A 307 10.54 -12.16 4.84
C VAL A 307 11.78 -11.27 4.72
N SER A 308 12.26 -11.04 3.50
CA SER A 308 13.43 -10.19 3.24
C SER A 308 13.21 -8.75 3.65
N PHE A 309 12.08 -8.14 3.25
CA PHE A 309 11.77 -6.76 3.63
C PHE A 309 11.52 -6.63 5.14
N CYS A 310 10.90 -7.62 5.78
CA CYS A 310 10.72 -7.61 7.23
C CYS A 310 12.08 -7.64 7.95
N TYR A 311 13.00 -8.51 7.50
CA TYR A 311 14.35 -8.60 8.07
C TYR A 311 15.15 -7.31 7.83
N ILE A 312 15.16 -6.78 6.60
CA ILE A 312 15.85 -5.54 6.27
C ILE A 312 15.31 -4.38 7.12
N TRP A 313 13.98 -4.26 7.25
CA TRP A 313 13.38 -3.18 8.02
C TRP A 313 13.68 -3.29 9.51
N LEU A 314 13.67 -4.52 10.05
CA LEU A 314 14.07 -4.79 11.43
C LEU A 314 15.54 -4.41 11.66
N ALA A 315 16.45 -4.83 10.79
CA ALA A 315 17.87 -4.48 10.85
C ALA A 315 18.12 -2.96 10.76
N LEU A 316 17.32 -2.24 9.95
CA LEU A 316 17.43 -0.79 9.82
C LEU A 316 16.91 -0.02 11.04
N THR A 317 15.94 -0.58 11.76
CA THR A 317 15.36 0.04 12.95
C THR A 317 16.20 -0.25 14.19
N PHE A 318 16.80 -1.43 14.25
CA PHE A 318 17.74 -1.86 15.27
C PHE A 318 19.17 -1.79 14.75
N SER A 319 19.67 -0.59 14.47
CA SER A 319 21.11 -0.39 14.40
C SER A 319 21.65 -0.28 15.83
N SER A 320 22.28 -1.36 16.31
CA SER A 320 23.16 -1.37 17.48
C SER A 320 24.33 -0.40 17.32
#